data_AF-A0A948U9Y3-F1
#
_entry.id   AF-A0A948U9Y3-F1
#
_cell.length_a   1.000
_cell.length_b   1.000
_cell.length_c   1.000
_cell.angle_alpha   90.00
_cell.angle_beta   90.00
_cell.angle_gamma   90.00
#
_symmetry.space_group_name_H-M   'P 1'
#
loop_
_entity.id
_entity.type
_entity.pdbx_description
1 polymer ?
#
loop_
_entity_poly.entity_id
_entity_poly.type
_entity_poly.pdbx_seq_one_letter_code
_entity_poly.pdbx_strand_id
1 'polypeptide(L)'
;MTRSVLVLALLLSGCGGKVIYRDRPVMVSVPVPQPCATTRPARPVSLKVRTRDWSAMDVRQKAAAVGTQLLEEQSYGRHLDAATAGCP
;
A
#
# COMPACT_ATOMS: atom_id res chain seq x y z
N MET A 1 -10.99 12.78 -56.94
CA MET A 1 -11.48 11.65 -56.10
C MET A 1 -11.19 11.88 -54.61
N THR A 2 -11.44 13.08 -54.08
CA THR A 2 -11.01 13.47 -52.71
C THR A 2 -12.16 14.04 -51.84
N ARG A 3 -13.34 14.30 -52.43
CA ARG A 3 -14.49 14.84 -51.69
C ARG A 3 -15.27 13.78 -50.90
N SER A 4 -15.26 12.52 -51.33
CA SER A 4 -16.06 11.45 -50.71
C SER A 4 -15.48 10.91 -49.40
N VAL A 5 -14.20 11.13 -49.12
CA VAL A 5 -13.54 10.62 -47.90
C VAL A 5 -13.89 11.48 -46.67
N LEU A 6 -14.05 12.79 -46.87
CA LEU A 6 -14.37 13.73 -45.79
C LEU A 6 -15.77 13.49 -45.19
N VAL A 7 -16.76 13.14 -46.01
CA VAL A 7 -18.13 12.90 -45.54
C VAL A 7 -18.24 11.60 -44.72
N LEU A 8 -17.45 10.58 -45.05
CA LEU A 8 -17.45 9.31 -44.32
C LEU A 8 -16.82 9.43 -42.93
N ALA A 9 -15.82 10.30 -42.76
CA ALA A 9 -15.17 10.54 -41.47
C ALA A 9 -16.09 11.27 -40.47
N LEU A 10 -16.99 12.13 -40.96
CA LEU A 10 -17.96 12.85 -40.12
C LEU A 10 -19.11 11.95 -39.62
N LEU A 11 -19.39 10.83 -40.29
CA LEU A 11 -20.45 9.90 -39.91
C LEU A 11 -20.03 8.91 -38.81
N LEU A 12 -18.74 8.67 -38.58
CA LEU A 12 -18.25 7.74 -37.55
C LEU A 12 -18.11 8.35 -36.15
N SER A 13 -18.13 9.68 -35.99
CA SER A 13 -18.02 10.32 -34.67
C SER A 13 -19.34 10.33 -33.88
N GLY A 14 -20.46 9.91 -34.50
CA GLY A 14 -21.79 9.89 -33.88
C GLY A 14 -22.10 8.62 -33.05
N CYS A 15 -21.24 7.60 -33.09
CA CYS A 15 -21.45 6.36 -32.33
C CYS A 15 -20.73 6.40 -30.96
N GLY A 16 -20.83 7.53 -30.26
CA GLY A 16 -20.45 7.64 -28.85
C GLY A 16 -21.57 7.06 -28.00
N GLY A 17 -21.57 5.74 -27.80
CA GLY A 17 -22.51 5.05 -26.93
C GLY A 17 -22.67 5.78 -25.60
N LYS A 18 -23.91 5.98 -25.15
CA LYS A 18 -24.21 6.57 -23.85
C LYS A 18 -23.45 5.79 -22.78
N VAL A 19 -22.37 6.38 -22.26
CA VAL A 19 -21.64 5.85 -21.11
C VAL A 19 -22.55 6.04 -19.92
N ILE A 20 -23.23 4.97 -19.51
CA ILE A 20 -23.93 4.94 -18.24
C ILE A 20 -22.84 4.99 -17.17
N TYR A 21 -22.64 6.17 -16.58
CA TYR A 21 -21.85 6.30 -15.37
C TYR A 21 -22.60 5.56 -14.27
N ARG A 22 -22.26 4.29 -14.04
CA ARG A 22 -22.66 3.62 -12.80
C ARG A 22 -21.96 4.36 -11.68
N ASP A 23 -22.73 4.95 -10.79
CA ASP A 23 -22.23 5.44 -9.51
C ASP A 23 -21.47 4.29 -8.85
N ARG A 24 -20.14 4.40 -8.84
CA ARG A 24 -19.30 3.44 -8.14
C ARG A 24 -19.45 3.77 -6.67
N PRO A 25 -19.80 2.81 -5.81
CA PRO A 25 -19.84 3.06 -4.38
C PRO A 25 -18.45 3.53 -3.94
N VAL A 26 -18.39 4.77 -3.41
CA VAL A 26 -17.18 5.31 -2.81
C VAL A 26 -17.06 4.67 -1.44
N MET A 27 -16.05 3.82 -1.27
CA MET A 27 -15.72 3.27 0.05
C MET A 27 -15.16 4.41 0.92
N VAL A 28 -15.98 4.92 1.83
CA VAL A 28 -15.55 5.90 2.83
C VAL A 28 -15.01 5.13 4.03
N SER A 29 -13.70 5.18 4.25
CA SER A 29 -13.07 4.59 5.43
C SER A 29 -13.28 5.52 6.63
N VAL A 30 -14.19 5.16 7.53
CA VAL A 30 -14.46 5.93 8.75
C VAL A 30 -13.57 5.38 9.88
N PRO A 31 -12.81 6.23 10.60
CA PRO A 31 -12.05 5.78 11.76
C PRO A 31 -13.01 5.32 12.86
N VAL A 32 -13.02 4.02 13.16
CA VAL A 32 -13.76 3.48 14.30
C VAL A 32 -12.84 3.54 15.52
N PRO A 33 -13.25 4.14 16.65
CA PRO A 33 -12.45 4.15 17.86
C PRO A 33 -12.23 2.70 18.33
N GLN A 34 -10.97 2.26 18.27
CA GLN A 34 -10.55 0.97 18.81
C GLN A 34 -10.36 1.14 20.32
N PRO A 35 -10.87 0.23 21.17
CA PRO A 35 -10.50 0.22 22.58
C PRO A 35 -8.98 0.07 22.70
N CYS A 36 -8.37 0.61 23.77
CA CYS A 36 -6.97 0.34 24.10
C CYS A 36 -6.65 -1.14 23.94
N ALA A 37 -5.59 -1.45 23.21
CA ALA A 37 -5.09 -2.80 23.22
C ALA A 37 -4.60 -3.12 24.64
N THR A 38 -5.15 -4.18 25.24
CA THR A 38 -4.72 -4.67 26.57
C THR A 38 -3.32 -5.27 26.55
N THR A 39 -2.82 -5.62 25.36
CA THR A 39 -1.51 -6.24 25.16
C THR A 39 -0.66 -5.39 24.24
N ARG A 40 0.54 -5.02 24.70
CA ARG A 40 1.54 -4.33 23.88
C ARG A 40 2.03 -5.27 22.77
N PRO A 41 2.14 -4.81 21.51
CA PRO A 41 2.75 -5.62 20.47
C PRO A 41 4.19 -6.01 20.85
N ALA A 42 4.61 -7.21 20.44
CA ALA A 42 5.98 -7.67 20.68
C ALA A 42 6.97 -6.82 19.87
N ARG A 43 8.11 -6.48 20.47
CA ARG A 43 9.17 -5.77 19.75
C ARG A 43 9.81 -6.69 18.71
N PRO A 44 10.25 -6.15 17.56
CA PRO A 44 11.06 -6.89 16.61
C PRO A 44 12.31 -7.47 17.26
N VAL A 45 12.70 -8.67 16.82
CA VAL A 45 13.96 -9.27 17.24
C VAL A 45 15.11 -8.46 16.67
N SER A 46 16.13 -8.17 17.47
CA SER A 46 17.27 -7.40 16.98
C SER A 46 18.04 -8.15 15.88
N LEU A 47 18.56 -7.40 14.92
CA LEU A 47 19.38 -7.94 13.83
C LEU A 47 20.56 -8.80 14.33
N LYS A 48 21.17 -8.41 15.46
CA LYS A 48 22.29 -9.14 16.09
C LYS A 48 21.88 -10.54 16.55
N VAL A 49 20.65 -10.70 17.03
CA VAL A 49 20.12 -11.99 17.49
C VAL A 49 19.71 -12.84 16.29
N ARG A 50 19.10 -12.22 15.27
CA ARG A 50 18.65 -12.91 14.05
C ARG A 50 19.80 -13.39 13.17
N THR A 51 20.92 -12.66 13.16
CA THR A 51 21.98 -12.84 12.16
C THR A 51 23.30 -13.20 12.83
N ARG A 52 23.44 -14.49 13.17
CA ARG A 52 24.61 -15.01 13.90
C ARG A 52 25.91 -14.92 13.10
N ASP A 53 25.83 -15.13 11.79
CA ASP A 53 26.99 -15.20 10.88
C ASP A 53 27.15 -13.92 10.04
N TRP A 54 26.98 -12.75 10.65
CA TRP A 54 27.06 -11.46 9.96
C TRP A 54 28.37 -11.26 9.18
N SER A 55 29.49 -11.77 9.69
CA SER A 55 30.80 -11.67 9.03
C SER A 55 30.87 -12.46 7.72
N ALA A 56 30.17 -13.58 7.63
CA ALA A 56 30.15 -14.46 6.46
C ALA A 56 29.23 -13.94 5.34
N MET A 57 28.36 -12.96 5.64
CA MET A 57 27.43 -12.41 4.66
C MET A 57 28.09 -11.42 3.70
N ASP A 58 27.68 -11.49 2.43
CA ASP A 58 28.01 -10.48 1.44
C ASP A 58 27.28 -9.15 1.70
N VAL A 59 27.68 -8.09 0.98
CA VAL A 59 27.12 -6.74 1.18
C VAL A 59 25.63 -6.67 0.85
N ARG A 60 25.16 -7.41 -0.16
CA ARG A 60 23.74 -7.41 -0.56
C ARG A 60 22.89 -8.14 0.47
N GLN A 61 23.38 -9.25 1.00
CA GLN A 61 22.74 -9.99 2.09
C GLN A 61 22.63 -9.13 3.35
N LYS A 62 23.69 -8.39 3.70
CA LYS A 62 23.67 -7.43 4.80
C LYS A 62 22.64 -6.32 4.57
N ALA A 63 22.62 -5.74 3.37
CA ALA A 63 21.65 -4.70 3.01
C ALA A 63 20.21 -5.21 3.09
N ALA A 64 19.94 -6.43 2.60
CA ALA A 64 18.64 -7.06 2.70
C ALA A 64 18.22 -7.27 4.17
N ALA A 65 19.12 -7.80 5.01
CA ALA A 65 18.83 -8.06 6.42
C ALA A 65 18.54 -6.77 7.21
N VAL A 66 19.25 -5.69 6.92
CA VAL A 66 18.97 -4.35 7.47
C VAL A 66 17.65 -3.82 6.95
N GLY A 67 17.38 -3.96 5.65
CA GLY A 67 16.11 -3.55 5.04
C GLY A 67 14.92 -4.25 5.70
N THR A 68 15.00 -5.56 5.92
CA THR A 68 13.98 -6.32 6.64
C THR A 68 13.80 -5.81 8.07
N GLN A 69 14.88 -5.55 8.81
CA GLN A 69 14.79 -4.96 10.16
C GLN A 69 14.03 -3.63 10.13
N LEU A 70 14.35 -2.74 9.20
CA LEU A 70 13.72 -1.42 9.11
C LEU A 70 12.21 -1.53 8.83
N LEU A 71 11.81 -2.45 7.95
CA LEU A 71 10.39 -2.70 7.65
C LEU A 71 9.64 -3.24 8.87
N GLU A 72 10.27 -4.14 9.63
CA GLU A 72 9.69 -4.67 10.87
C GLU A 72 9.52 -3.57 11.93
N GLU A 73 10.54 -2.74 12.15
CA GLU A 73 10.46 -1.59 13.07
C GLU A 73 9.36 -0.61 12.65
N GLN A 74 9.24 -0.31 11.36
CA GLN A 74 8.17 0.56 10.85
C GLN A 74 6.78 -0.06 11.07
N SER A 75 6.65 -1.37 10.84
CA SER A 75 5.39 -2.08 11.12
C SER A 75 5.06 -2.05 12.61
N TYR A 76 6.06 -2.26 13.47
CA TYR A 76 5.90 -2.24 14.92
C TYR A 76 5.44 -0.86 15.41
N GLY A 77 6.00 0.23 14.89
CA GLY A 77 5.54 1.60 15.19
C GLY A 77 4.06 1.77 14.87
N ARG A 78 3.61 1.38 13.67
CA ARG A 78 2.20 1.46 13.29
C ARG A 78 1.29 0.60 14.18
N HIS A 79 1.74 -0.60 14.55
CA HIS A 79 0.99 -1.46 15.45
C HIS A 79 0.92 -0.90 16.86
N LEU A 80 2.00 -0.27 17.34
CA LEU A 80 2.02 0.40 18.62
C LEU A 80 1.09 1.61 18.62
N ASP A 81 1.15 2.46 17.60
CA ASP A 81 0.28 3.62 17.45
C ASP A 81 -1.20 3.20 17.41
N ALA A 82 -1.53 2.16 16.63
CA ALA A 82 -2.88 1.60 16.59
C ALA A 82 -3.33 1.02 17.94
N ALA A 83 -2.43 0.35 18.66
CA ALA A 83 -2.70 -0.20 19.98
C ALA A 83 -2.94 0.90 21.04
N THR A 84 -2.28 2.05 20.90
CA THR A 84 -2.38 3.18 21.84
C THR A 84 -3.38 4.26 21.43
N ALA A 85 -3.90 4.23 20.20
CA ALA A 85 -4.79 5.27 19.67
C ALA A 85 -6.07 5.51 20.49
N GLY A 86 -6.53 4.49 21.23
CA GLY A 86 -7.70 4.56 22.11
C GLY A 86 -7.36 4.78 23.59
N CYS A 87 -6.09 5.06 23.92
CA CYS A 87 -5.65 5.20 25.31
C CYS A 87 -5.66 6.64 25.81
N PRO A 88 -6.12 6.87 27.07
CA PRO A 88 -6.23 8.20 27.66
C PRO A 88 -4.87 8.87 27.87
#